data_AF-A0A286NW65-F1
#
_entry.id   AF-A0A286NW65-F1
#
_cell.length_a   1.000
_cell.length_b   1.000
_cell.length_c   1.000
_cell.angle_alpha   90.00
_cell.angle_beta   90.00
_cell.angle_gamma   90.00
#
_symmetry.space_group_name_H-M   'P 1'
#
loop_
_entity.id
_entity.type
_entity.pdbx_description
1 polymer ?
#
loop_
_entity_poly.entity_id
_entity_poly.type
_entity_poly.pdbx_seq_one_letter_code
_entity_poly.pdbx_strand_id
1 'polypeptide(L)'
;MHVYLGGGLARGLMFVLCLLSAMTASAQPYELFAVYEPASGTGTTKAFRLKLAENALIPDGGESHVLDRIIVKFDDDGVSLSALSIFSQLRFRADVGGQKTETAVPTDSIGRLPSREHTLARWRGDYKEDAIVPVTIQVAAVYSGDFLCMQERELLTARDDDELSARRSTPPPIPLLPPDSTGQAQSRQQPGGPSSNGGARSVQRPLLQTGDGDFILYSLCRDDTGQLLIDPINWAKAMDVQEFQLGGSTTDSKLQADFRKAHKKRLAELLSDRLNKRFASFGRTVVTDTDLPGFKNVLIQVSSTFKFSVIKSTGALFLIEESGGDVQRLADLIDQDAEVAISLDRAVCAQLPPAALLNNPWTFELEVPDGKDGKTRKTKVELDFRHGCNRTLQVQWKNYLNQRVTFRTIYRVPGNDDIVVLKESFAIYNLGLITTVPVFTEIISAAQNSAPSDVEATSSIPVSYALPLNDRDQRRGSVAVTFPFTVSINTRRYHNLAEYIALAPSVSLIGGGYTGSSDGSAGGEDQGPNVRVALGMGINIARAFHFGYAWAPSDGGRYALIGISVPDLLPLLRKSP
;
A
#
# COMPACT_ATOMS: atom_id res chain seq x y z
N MET A 1 -8.91 22.99 63.90
CA MET A 1 -9.68 21.75 64.12
C MET A 1 -10.09 21.24 62.74
N HIS A 2 -9.44 20.16 62.27
CA HIS A 2 -9.87 19.40 61.08
C HIS A 2 -11.30 18.84 61.30
N VAL A 3 -12.11 18.52 60.29
CA VAL A 3 -12.02 17.29 59.47
C VAL A 3 -13.06 17.32 58.31
N TYR A 4 -12.57 16.99 57.10
CA TYR A 4 -13.13 16.26 55.94
C TYR A 4 -14.63 16.31 55.52
N LEU A 5 -14.85 16.76 54.28
CA LEU A 5 -15.88 16.34 53.31
C LEU A 5 -15.41 16.80 51.91
N GLY A 6 -15.36 16.05 50.80
CA GLY A 6 -15.59 14.65 50.52
C GLY A 6 -15.02 14.37 49.11
N GLY A 7 -14.02 13.49 49.02
CA GLY A 7 -13.23 13.22 47.80
C GLY A 7 -13.79 12.14 46.87
N GLY A 8 -15.09 11.84 46.91
CA GLY A 8 -15.71 10.74 46.16
C GLY A 8 -16.22 11.12 44.76
N LEU A 9 -16.83 12.31 44.63
CA LEU A 9 -17.53 12.70 43.39
C LEU A 9 -16.56 13.15 42.26
N ALA A 10 -15.43 13.75 42.62
CA ALA A 10 -14.46 14.24 41.63
C ALA A 10 -13.72 13.12 40.88
N ARG A 11 -13.52 11.94 41.53
CA ARG A 11 -12.84 10.79 40.90
C ARG A 11 -13.74 10.05 39.90
N GLY A 12 -15.03 9.90 40.21
CA GLY A 12 -16.00 9.30 39.30
C GLY A 12 -16.26 10.18 38.07
N LEU A 13 -16.38 11.50 38.28
CA LEU A 13 -16.60 12.45 37.19
C LEU A 13 -15.37 12.60 36.27
N MET A 14 -14.14 12.60 36.84
CA MET A 14 -12.90 12.59 36.04
C MET A 14 -12.71 11.30 35.25
N PHE A 15 -13.07 10.13 35.79
CA PHE A 15 -13.01 8.87 35.04
C PHE A 15 -13.98 8.87 33.85
N VAL A 16 -15.19 9.40 34.06
CA VAL A 16 -16.21 9.53 33.01
C VAL A 16 -15.81 10.58 31.98
N LEU A 17 -15.20 11.70 32.38
CA LEU A 17 -14.70 12.74 31.47
C LEU A 17 -13.48 12.28 30.65
N CYS A 18 -12.55 11.53 31.24
CA CYS A 18 -11.42 10.92 30.50
C CYS A 18 -11.88 9.82 29.52
N LEU A 19 -12.98 9.12 29.83
CA LEU A 19 -13.59 8.13 28.94
C LEU A 19 -14.45 8.78 27.84
N LEU A 20 -15.04 9.96 28.09
CA LEU A 20 -15.82 10.72 27.11
C LEU A 20 -14.92 11.45 26.09
N SER A 21 -13.73 11.90 26.47
CA SER A 21 -12.75 12.45 25.49
C SER A 21 -12.10 11.41 24.59
N ALA A 22 -12.30 10.11 24.86
CA ALA A 22 -11.87 9.01 24.00
C ALA A 22 -12.87 8.69 22.87
N MET A 23 -14.02 9.38 22.81
CA MET A 23 -15.12 9.07 21.89
C MET A 23 -14.92 9.56 20.44
N THR A 24 -13.80 10.21 20.11
CA THR A 24 -13.47 10.54 18.72
C THR A 24 -12.02 10.20 18.41
N ALA A 25 -11.82 9.00 17.84
CA ALA A 25 -10.62 8.56 17.09
C ALA A 25 -9.36 7.98 17.81
N SER A 26 -9.33 7.71 19.13
CA SER A 26 -8.13 7.10 19.76
C SER A 26 -8.35 6.00 20.81
N ALA A 27 -9.45 5.25 20.75
CA ALA A 27 -9.77 4.21 21.74
C ALA A 27 -8.93 2.92 21.65
N GLN A 28 -7.94 2.84 20.75
CA GLN A 28 -6.96 1.76 20.73
C GLN A 28 -5.67 2.25 21.40
N PRO A 29 -5.26 1.68 22.54
CA PRO A 29 -4.00 2.06 23.23
C PRO A 29 -2.76 1.54 22.48
N TYR A 30 -2.94 1.13 21.23
CA TYR A 30 -1.95 0.52 20.39
C TYR A 30 -2.21 0.85 18.93
N GLU A 31 -1.13 0.83 18.15
CA GLU A 31 -1.14 0.98 16.71
C GLU A 31 -0.50 -0.24 16.05
N LEU A 32 -1.01 -0.62 14.88
CA LEU A 32 -0.48 -1.73 14.11
C LEU A 32 0.49 -1.23 13.03
N PHE A 33 1.66 -1.86 12.97
CA PHE A 33 2.70 -1.51 12.01
C PHE A 33 3.24 -2.74 11.27
N ALA A 34 3.52 -2.56 9.99
CA ALA A 34 4.45 -3.40 9.25
C ALA A 34 5.86 -2.81 9.36
N VAL A 35 6.84 -3.64 9.74
CA VAL A 35 8.24 -3.24 9.84
C VAL A 35 8.99 -3.75 8.63
N TYR A 36 9.62 -2.82 7.92
CA TYR A 36 10.44 -3.08 6.77
C TYR A 36 11.91 -2.95 7.17
N GLU A 37 12.67 -4.03 7.00
CA GLU A 37 14.10 -4.06 7.26
C GLU A 37 14.86 -3.90 5.92
N PRO A 38 16.09 -3.37 5.94
CA PRO A 38 16.94 -3.29 4.75
C PRO A 38 17.10 -4.63 4.03
N ALA A 39 17.01 -4.61 2.70
CA ALA A 39 17.38 -5.77 1.89
C ALA A 39 18.89 -6.03 2.02
N SER A 40 19.29 -7.30 2.20
CA SER A 40 20.70 -7.67 2.34
C SER A 40 21.52 -7.22 1.13
N GLY A 41 22.47 -6.30 1.33
CA GLY A 41 23.38 -5.79 0.27
C GLY A 41 23.37 -4.28 0.08
N THR A 42 22.39 -3.55 0.64
CA THR A 42 22.36 -2.08 0.62
C THR A 42 22.86 -1.55 1.95
N GLY A 43 24.10 -1.04 1.97
CA GLY A 43 24.66 -0.43 3.18
C GLY A 43 23.86 0.80 3.60
N THR A 44 23.51 0.87 4.89
CA THR A 44 23.04 2.05 5.67
C THR A 44 21.56 2.43 5.68
N THR A 45 20.63 1.64 5.16
CA THR A 45 19.20 1.92 5.40
C THR A 45 18.80 1.51 6.82
N LYS A 46 17.97 2.31 7.49
CA LYS A 46 17.38 1.97 8.80
C LYS A 46 16.03 1.31 8.57
N ALA A 47 15.66 0.38 9.45
CA ALA A 47 14.31 -0.16 9.46
C ALA A 47 13.29 0.97 9.65
N PHE A 48 12.19 0.91 8.92
CA PHE A 48 11.09 1.85 9.07
C PHE A 48 9.76 1.12 9.30
N ARG A 49 8.76 1.90 9.73
CA ARG A 49 7.45 1.39 10.15
C ARG A 49 6.37 1.99 9.28
N LEU A 50 5.60 1.13 8.62
CA LEU A 50 4.41 1.51 7.88
C LEU A 50 3.19 1.27 8.76
N LYS A 51 2.47 2.34 9.11
CA LYS A 51 1.20 2.24 9.84
C LYS A 51 0.17 1.53 8.97
N LEU A 52 -0.48 0.51 9.52
CA LEU A 52 -1.44 -0.30 8.78
C LEU A 52 -2.82 0.35 8.81
N ALA A 53 -3.46 0.44 7.65
CA ALA A 53 -4.86 0.86 7.49
C ALA A 53 -5.75 -0.34 7.16
N GLU A 54 -7.03 -0.26 7.55
CA GLU A 54 -7.99 -1.34 7.30
C GLU A 54 -8.21 -1.53 5.79
N ASN A 55 -8.21 -2.78 5.35
CA ASN A 55 -8.30 -3.20 3.95
C ASN A 55 -7.17 -2.66 3.04
N ALA A 56 -6.04 -2.24 3.63
CA ALA A 56 -4.87 -1.82 2.86
C ALA A 56 -4.25 -2.99 2.08
N LEU A 57 -3.60 -2.66 0.96
CA LEU A 57 -2.76 -3.57 0.18
C LEU A 57 -1.32 -3.06 0.27
N ILE A 58 -0.46 -3.82 0.96
CA ILE A 58 0.95 -3.44 1.18
C ILE A 58 1.89 -4.40 0.43
N PRO A 59 3.05 -3.95 -0.06
CA PRO A 59 4.04 -4.82 -0.70
C PRO A 59 4.79 -5.69 0.33
N ASP A 60 5.15 -6.92 -0.02
CA ASP A 60 6.04 -7.75 0.80
C ASP A 60 7.50 -7.28 0.79
N GLY A 61 7.88 -6.43 -0.16
CA GLY A 61 9.20 -5.83 -0.26
C GLY A 61 9.39 -5.01 -1.53
N GLY A 62 10.59 -4.49 -1.70
CA GLY A 62 11.06 -3.76 -2.86
C GLY A 62 12.57 -3.86 -3.01
N GLU A 63 13.17 -2.99 -3.83
CA GLU A 63 14.62 -3.03 -4.08
C GLU A 63 15.47 -2.82 -2.83
N SER A 64 15.03 -1.96 -1.91
CA SER A 64 15.82 -1.49 -0.77
C SER A 64 15.40 -2.09 0.57
N HIS A 65 14.18 -2.60 0.68
CA HIS A 65 13.60 -3.05 1.94
C HIS A 65 12.68 -4.25 1.75
N VAL A 66 12.57 -5.08 2.77
CA VAL A 66 11.73 -6.28 2.81
C VAL A 66 10.87 -6.25 4.07
N LEU A 67 9.61 -6.66 3.95
CA LEU A 67 8.73 -6.84 5.10
C LEU A 67 9.30 -7.96 5.99
N ASP A 68 9.66 -7.63 7.22
CA ASP A 68 10.22 -8.60 8.18
C ASP A 68 9.18 -9.05 9.21
N ARG A 69 8.37 -8.12 9.71
CA ARG A 69 7.46 -8.40 10.82
C ARG A 69 6.27 -7.47 10.87
N ILE A 70 5.18 -8.01 11.42
CA ILE A 70 4.00 -7.27 11.79
C ILE A 70 4.03 -7.11 13.30
N ILE A 71 3.98 -5.87 13.77
CA ILE A 71 4.08 -5.52 15.18
C ILE A 71 2.85 -4.76 15.64
N VAL A 72 2.65 -4.79 16.95
CA VAL A 72 1.83 -3.83 17.66
C VAL A 72 2.74 -2.93 18.48
N LYS A 73 2.52 -1.62 18.39
CA LYS A 73 3.22 -0.61 19.19
C LYS A 73 2.24 0.01 20.15
N PHE A 74 2.58 0.09 21.43
CA PHE A 74 1.76 0.78 22.43
C PHE A 74 2.15 2.25 22.49
N ASP A 75 1.16 3.13 22.40
CA ASP A 75 1.41 4.58 22.35
C ASP A 75 1.95 5.13 23.68
N ASP A 76 2.77 6.17 23.56
CA ASP A 76 3.43 6.81 24.70
C ASP A 76 2.56 7.84 25.43
N ASP A 77 1.40 8.18 24.85
CA ASP A 77 0.48 9.14 25.43
C ASP A 77 -0.09 8.60 26.74
N GLY A 78 0.29 9.24 27.85
CA GLY A 78 -0.04 8.78 29.22
C GLY A 78 -1.54 8.60 29.47
N VAL A 79 -2.41 9.26 28.69
CA VAL A 79 -3.87 9.09 28.72
C VAL A 79 -4.27 7.72 28.17
N SER A 80 -3.70 7.28 27.04
CA SER A 80 -4.01 6.00 26.38
C SER A 80 -3.52 4.80 27.19
N LEU A 81 -2.36 4.91 27.84
CA LEU A 81 -1.85 3.85 28.71
C LEU A 81 -2.64 3.72 30.02
N SER A 82 -3.17 4.82 30.54
CA SER A 82 -4.03 4.77 31.73
C SER A 82 -5.33 3.99 31.46
N ALA A 83 -5.83 4.04 30.21
CA ALA A 83 -7.00 3.26 29.78
C ALA A 83 -6.72 1.74 29.79
N LEU A 84 -5.46 1.30 29.67
CA LEU A 84 -5.10 -0.13 29.76
C LEU A 84 -5.29 -0.69 31.17
N SER A 85 -5.37 0.15 32.21
CA SER A 85 -5.55 -0.31 33.60
C SER A 85 -6.87 -1.06 33.86
N ILE A 86 -7.87 -0.85 33.00
CA ILE A 86 -9.14 -1.58 33.06
C ILE A 86 -9.01 -3.01 32.52
N PHE A 87 -7.91 -3.33 31.83
CA PHE A 87 -7.62 -4.63 31.25
C PHE A 87 -6.47 -5.32 31.99
N SER A 88 -6.56 -6.63 32.15
CA SER A 88 -5.47 -7.46 32.69
C SER A 88 -4.47 -7.86 31.61
N GLN A 89 -4.95 -8.09 30.38
CA GLN A 89 -4.12 -8.47 29.25
C GLN A 89 -4.83 -8.18 27.93
N LEU A 90 -4.02 -8.03 26.87
CA LEU A 90 -4.48 -7.99 25.49
C LEU A 90 -4.07 -9.28 24.79
N ARG A 91 -5.01 -9.96 24.15
CA ARG A 91 -4.78 -11.17 23.37
C ARG A 91 -4.85 -10.85 21.89
N PHE A 92 -3.79 -11.16 21.16
CA PHE A 92 -3.70 -10.96 19.73
C PHE A 92 -3.71 -12.31 19.03
N ARG A 93 -4.58 -12.46 18.04
CA ARG A 93 -4.59 -13.60 17.11
C ARG A 93 -4.33 -13.06 15.72
N ALA A 94 -3.21 -13.43 15.14
CA ALA A 94 -2.90 -13.12 13.74
C ALA A 94 -3.08 -14.38 12.91
N ASP A 95 -3.80 -14.25 11.79
CA ASP A 95 -3.89 -15.25 10.73
C ASP A 95 -3.22 -14.66 9.50
N VAL A 96 -2.06 -15.23 9.13
CA VAL A 96 -1.25 -14.81 7.98
C VAL A 96 -1.27 -15.95 6.97
N GLY A 97 -2.09 -15.83 5.92
CA GLY A 97 -2.17 -16.86 4.87
C GLY A 97 -2.56 -18.26 5.37
N GLY A 98 -3.31 -18.35 6.47
CA GLY A 98 -3.70 -19.60 7.11
C GLY A 98 -2.79 -20.04 8.26
N GLN A 99 -1.63 -19.41 8.47
CA GLN A 99 -0.83 -19.62 9.67
C GLN A 99 -1.39 -18.77 10.82
N LYS A 100 -1.87 -19.44 11.87
CA LYS A 100 -2.44 -18.79 13.04
C LYS A 100 -1.40 -18.69 14.15
N THR A 101 -1.20 -17.50 14.66
CA THR A 101 -0.37 -17.20 15.84
C THR A 101 -1.21 -16.50 16.89
N GLU A 102 -1.14 -16.95 18.13
CA GLU A 102 -1.81 -16.34 19.27
C GLU A 102 -0.78 -15.91 20.31
N THR A 103 -0.86 -14.66 20.77
CA THR A 103 -0.01 -14.12 21.82
C THR A 103 -0.85 -13.32 22.82
N ALA A 104 -0.42 -13.30 24.08
CA ALA A 104 -1.06 -12.51 25.12
C ALA A 104 -0.02 -11.57 25.74
N VAL A 105 -0.38 -10.30 25.87
CA VAL A 105 0.46 -9.26 26.47
C VAL A 105 -0.21 -8.78 27.76
N PRO A 106 0.33 -9.16 28.94
CA PRO A 106 -0.11 -8.62 30.22
C PRO A 106 0.06 -7.11 30.27
N THR A 107 -0.94 -6.36 30.76
CA THR A 107 -0.91 -4.89 30.75
C THR A 107 0.20 -4.31 31.62
N ASP A 108 0.56 -4.99 32.70
CA ASP A 108 1.68 -4.67 33.58
C ASP A 108 3.07 -4.89 32.94
N SER A 109 3.13 -5.71 31.89
CA SER A 109 4.37 -6.01 31.16
C SER A 109 4.66 -5.01 30.03
N ILE A 110 3.67 -4.25 29.56
CA ILE A 110 3.79 -3.35 28.40
C ILE A 110 4.91 -2.32 28.60
N GLY A 111 5.02 -1.75 29.80
CA GLY A 111 6.08 -0.78 30.12
C GLY A 111 7.50 -1.35 30.08
N ARG A 112 7.66 -2.67 30.07
CA ARG A 112 8.96 -3.36 30.01
C ARG A 112 9.33 -3.84 28.61
N LEU A 113 8.41 -3.72 27.63
CA LEU A 113 8.69 -4.12 26.26
C LEU A 113 9.73 -3.18 25.62
N PRO A 114 10.70 -3.69 24.85
CA PRO A 114 11.64 -2.87 24.11
C PRO A 114 10.90 -1.94 23.15
N SER A 115 11.12 -0.62 23.27
CA SER A 115 10.41 0.40 22.50
C SER A 115 8.88 0.31 22.58
N ARG A 116 8.33 -0.41 23.57
CA ARG A 116 6.91 -0.73 23.71
C ARG A 116 6.31 -1.43 22.49
N GLU A 117 7.11 -2.30 21.87
CA GLU A 117 6.72 -3.07 20.69
C GLU A 117 6.57 -4.55 21.02
N HIS A 118 5.54 -5.17 20.44
CA HIS A 118 5.35 -6.61 20.50
C HIS A 118 5.17 -7.17 19.09
N THR A 119 5.92 -8.22 18.77
CA THR A 119 5.84 -8.85 17.44
C THR A 119 4.67 -9.82 17.39
N LEU A 120 3.72 -9.58 16.49
CA LEU A 120 2.54 -10.42 16.31
C LEU A 120 2.84 -11.61 15.40
N ALA A 121 3.53 -11.33 14.29
CA ALA A 121 3.95 -12.33 13.32
C ALA A 121 5.26 -11.88 12.67
N ARG A 122 6.14 -12.85 12.38
CA ARG A 122 7.25 -12.62 11.46
C ARG A 122 6.80 -12.95 10.06
N TRP A 123 7.16 -12.11 9.10
CA TRP A 123 6.93 -12.33 7.69
C TRP A 123 8.07 -13.19 7.14
N ARG A 124 7.74 -14.29 6.46
CA ARG A 124 8.73 -15.20 5.87
C ARG A 124 8.69 -15.24 4.34
N GLY A 125 7.75 -14.55 3.71
CA GLY A 125 7.61 -14.48 2.24
C GLY A 125 7.23 -15.79 1.55
N ASP A 126 7.35 -16.94 2.21
CA ASP A 126 7.18 -18.30 1.69
C ASP A 126 5.77 -18.88 1.95
N TYR A 127 4.82 -18.06 2.40
CA TYR A 127 3.47 -18.48 2.80
C TYR A 127 2.58 -18.91 1.62
N LYS A 128 2.84 -20.09 1.01
CA LYS A 128 2.16 -20.66 -0.18
C LYS A 128 2.38 -19.89 -1.49
N GLU A 129 2.09 -20.54 -2.62
CA GLU A 129 2.19 -20.03 -4.01
C GLU A 129 1.30 -18.81 -4.29
N ASP A 130 0.38 -18.46 -3.38
CA ASP A 130 -0.53 -17.35 -3.56
C ASP A 130 0.21 -16.01 -3.60
N ALA A 131 0.06 -15.28 -4.69
CA ALA A 131 0.65 -13.96 -4.88
C ALA A 131 0.06 -12.90 -3.93
N ILE A 132 -1.11 -13.14 -3.33
CA ILE A 132 -1.70 -12.26 -2.33
C ILE A 132 -2.02 -13.06 -1.08
N VAL A 133 -1.56 -12.55 0.05
CA VAL A 133 -1.77 -13.15 1.36
C VAL A 133 -2.71 -12.25 2.16
N PRO A 134 -3.94 -12.72 2.46
CA PRO A 134 -4.79 -12.01 3.41
C PRO A 134 -4.22 -12.15 4.81
N VAL A 135 -4.21 -11.04 5.54
CA VAL A 135 -3.80 -10.98 6.94
C VAL A 135 -4.99 -10.49 7.78
N THR A 136 -5.35 -11.28 8.78
CA THR A 136 -6.39 -10.91 9.75
C THR A 136 -5.78 -10.85 11.15
N ILE A 137 -5.92 -9.73 11.82
CA ILE A 137 -5.51 -9.53 13.21
C ILE A 137 -6.78 -9.35 14.05
N GLN A 138 -7.02 -10.27 14.96
CA GLN A 138 -8.06 -10.15 15.97
C GLN A 138 -7.40 -9.75 17.28
N VAL A 139 -7.96 -8.73 17.94
CA VAL A 139 -7.50 -8.30 19.26
C VAL A 139 -8.64 -8.48 20.23
N ALA A 140 -8.36 -9.14 21.35
CA ALA A 140 -9.30 -9.33 22.45
C ALA A 140 -8.71 -8.76 23.74
N ALA A 141 -9.36 -7.74 24.29
CA ALA A 141 -8.96 -7.12 25.56
C ALA A 141 -9.70 -7.79 26.72
N VAL A 142 -8.98 -8.32 27.71
CA VAL A 142 -9.57 -9.01 28.87
C VAL A 142 -9.64 -8.05 30.05
N TYR A 143 -10.83 -7.80 30.58
CA TYR A 143 -10.99 -6.90 31.74
C TYR A 143 -10.22 -7.39 32.98
N SER A 144 -9.75 -6.46 33.80
CA SER A 144 -9.10 -6.76 35.07
C SER A 144 -10.14 -7.16 36.12
N GLY A 145 -9.75 -8.03 37.06
CA GLY A 145 -10.63 -8.45 38.16
C GLY A 145 -11.11 -7.27 39.00
N ASP A 146 -10.24 -6.29 39.24
CA ASP A 146 -10.56 -5.09 40.01
C ASP A 146 -11.60 -4.21 39.29
N PHE A 147 -11.47 -4.03 37.97
CA PHE A 147 -12.46 -3.31 37.18
C PHE A 147 -13.82 -4.02 37.20
N LEU A 148 -13.83 -5.34 37.01
CA LEU A 148 -15.08 -6.12 37.06
C LEU A 148 -15.73 -6.09 38.45
N CYS A 149 -14.94 -6.09 39.52
CA CYS A 149 -15.45 -5.88 40.88
C CYS A 149 -16.09 -4.48 41.05
N MET A 150 -15.48 -3.43 40.50
CA MET A 150 -16.11 -2.10 40.50
C MET A 150 -17.45 -2.10 39.77
N GLN A 151 -17.54 -2.77 38.61
CA GLN A 151 -18.79 -2.90 37.88
C GLN A 151 -19.83 -3.75 38.61
N GLU A 152 -19.41 -4.78 39.35
CA GLU A 152 -20.28 -5.58 40.23
C GLU A 152 -20.89 -4.70 41.32
N ARG A 153 -20.10 -3.85 41.97
CA ARG A 153 -20.58 -2.92 43.01
C ARG A 153 -21.57 -1.90 42.46
N GLU A 154 -21.34 -1.43 41.24
CA GLU A 154 -22.24 -0.51 40.54
C GLU A 154 -23.58 -1.14 40.14
N LEU A 155 -23.62 -2.46 39.88
CA LEU A 155 -24.87 -3.19 39.71
C LEU A 155 -25.68 -3.29 41.02
N LEU A 156 -25.00 -3.23 42.17
CA LEU A 156 -25.66 -3.22 43.47
C LEU A 156 -26.27 -1.85 43.81
N THR A 157 -25.64 -0.75 43.38
CA THR A 157 -26.10 0.63 43.67
C THR A 157 -27.18 1.13 42.71
N ALA A 158 -27.12 0.78 41.41
CA ALA A 158 -28.10 1.24 40.41
C ALA A 158 -29.52 0.69 40.61
N ARG A 159 -29.73 -0.17 41.60
CA ARG A 159 -31.02 -0.77 41.94
C ARG A 159 -31.83 0.05 42.96
N ASP A 160 -31.28 1.16 43.46
CA ASP A 160 -32.04 2.10 44.31
C ASP A 160 -32.79 3.17 43.48
N ASP A 161 -32.54 3.30 42.17
CA ASP A 161 -33.08 4.41 41.33
C ASP A 161 -34.15 4.02 40.29
N ASP A 162 -34.44 2.74 40.06
CA ASP A 162 -35.56 2.31 39.20
C ASP A 162 -36.74 1.81 40.05
N GLU A 163 -37.80 2.63 40.09
CA GLU A 163 -39.13 2.28 40.60
C GLU A 163 -39.72 1.10 39.80
N LEU A 164 -39.50 -0.14 40.24
CA LEU A 164 -40.44 -1.26 40.14
C LEU A 164 -39.93 -2.43 41.01
N SER A 165 -40.38 -2.40 42.27
CA SER A 165 -40.65 -3.56 43.14
C SER A 165 -39.59 -4.67 43.24
N ALA A 166 -38.73 -4.62 44.27
CA ALA A 166 -38.53 -5.71 45.24
C ALA A 166 -37.35 -5.43 46.20
N ARG A 167 -37.52 -4.53 47.18
CA ARG A 167 -36.75 -4.66 48.42
C ARG A 167 -37.27 -5.88 49.17
N ARG A 168 -36.59 -7.03 49.09
CA ARG A 168 -36.63 -7.96 50.23
C ARG A 168 -35.95 -7.22 51.38
N SER A 169 -36.71 -6.90 52.43
CA SER A 169 -36.24 -6.17 53.62
C SER A 169 -35.10 -6.88 54.35
N THR A 170 -34.85 -8.15 54.04
CA THR A 170 -33.68 -8.91 54.45
C THR A 170 -33.20 -9.80 53.29
N PRO A 171 -31.93 -9.70 52.84
CA PRO A 171 -31.37 -10.65 51.89
C PRO A 171 -31.34 -12.05 52.51
N PRO A 172 -31.51 -13.13 51.72
CA PRO A 172 -31.40 -14.50 52.24
C PRO A 172 -30.00 -14.71 52.84
N PRO A 173 -29.89 -15.44 53.97
CA PRO A 173 -28.61 -15.69 54.61
C PRO A 173 -27.69 -16.50 53.69
N ILE A 174 -26.47 -16.03 53.49
CA ILE A 174 -25.47 -16.72 52.67
C ILE A 174 -24.98 -17.96 53.44
N PRO A 175 -25.05 -19.17 52.86
CA PRO A 175 -24.49 -20.35 53.49
C PRO A 175 -22.97 -20.24 53.54
N LEU A 176 -22.41 -20.19 54.75
CA LEU A 176 -20.96 -20.09 54.96
C LEU A 176 -20.35 -21.47 55.25
N LEU A 177 -19.08 -21.64 54.87
CA LEU A 177 -18.26 -22.73 55.36
C LEU A 177 -18.19 -22.67 56.90
N PRO A 178 -18.21 -23.81 57.60
CA PRO A 178 -17.96 -23.83 59.04
C PRO A 178 -16.61 -23.16 59.33
N PRO A 179 -16.49 -22.37 60.41
CA PRO A 179 -15.17 -22.00 60.90
C PRO A 179 -14.40 -23.30 61.20
N ASP A 180 -13.20 -23.41 60.64
CA ASP A 180 -12.24 -24.54 60.65
C ASP A 180 -12.31 -25.54 59.48
N SER A 181 -11.64 -25.19 58.37
CA SER A 181 -10.92 -26.16 57.52
C SER A 181 -9.89 -25.55 56.56
N THR A 182 -8.98 -24.69 57.03
CA THR A 182 -7.65 -24.48 56.41
C THR A 182 -6.70 -23.85 57.43
N GLY A 183 -5.85 -24.67 58.03
CA GLY A 183 -4.75 -24.21 58.89
C GLY A 183 -3.56 -23.67 58.10
N GLN A 184 -2.82 -22.78 58.79
CA GLN A 184 -1.55 -22.10 58.47
C GLN A 184 -1.72 -20.77 57.69
N ALA A 185 -1.37 -19.60 58.24
CA ALA A 185 -0.16 -19.31 59.02
C ALA A 185 -0.30 -18.21 60.09
N GLN A 186 0.36 -18.49 61.22
CA GLN A 186 1.05 -17.58 62.15
C GLN A 186 0.24 -16.66 63.08
N SER A 187 -0.01 -17.26 64.25
CA SER A 187 0.00 -16.67 65.58
C SER A 187 1.06 -15.56 65.80
N ARG A 188 0.60 -14.38 66.22
CA ARG A 188 1.30 -13.54 67.20
C ARG A 188 0.29 -13.06 68.27
N GLN A 189 0.48 -13.53 69.50
CA GLN A 189 -0.25 -13.17 70.72
C GLN A 189 -0.14 -11.65 70.99
N GLN A 190 -1.27 -10.93 71.06
CA GLN A 190 -1.94 -10.30 72.25
C GLN A 190 -1.23 -9.10 72.93
N PRO A 191 -1.89 -8.20 73.73
CA PRO A 191 -3.19 -8.35 74.43
C PRO A 191 -4.15 -7.11 74.52
N GLY A 192 -5.43 -7.36 74.88
CA GLY A 192 -6.21 -6.45 75.74
C GLY A 192 -7.69 -6.17 75.38
N GLY A 193 -8.65 -6.75 76.12
CA GLY A 193 -10.00 -6.19 76.33
C GLY A 193 -11.21 -7.05 75.87
N PRO A 194 -12.35 -7.06 76.59
CA PRO A 194 -13.10 -8.29 76.88
C PRO A 194 -14.28 -8.61 75.95
N SER A 195 -14.46 -9.92 75.73
CA SER A 195 -15.73 -10.66 75.63
C SER A 195 -17.02 -9.85 75.44
N SER A 196 -17.55 -9.87 74.22
CA SER A 196 -19.00 -10.00 74.03
C SER A 196 -19.29 -11.02 72.91
N ASN A 197 -20.02 -12.07 73.32
CA ASN A 197 -20.87 -12.98 72.55
C ASN A 197 -20.47 -13.35 71.12
N GLY A 198 -19.98 -14.58 71.00
CA GLY A 198 -19.89 -15.33 69.75
C GLY A 198 -21.28 -15.55 69.13
N GLY A 199 -21.61 -14.69 68.18
CA GLY A 199 -22.37 -15.05 67.00
C GLY A 199 -21.46 -14.78 65.82
N ALA A 200 -21.19 -15.79 65.00
CA ALA A 200 -20.55 -15.57 63.71
C ALA A 200 -21.31 -14.44 63.03
N ARG A 201 -20.69 -13.25 62.89
CA ARG A 201 -21.25 -12.16 62.10
C ARG A 201 -21.49 -12.77 60.73
N SER A 202 -22.75 -13.07 60.41
CA SER A 202 -23.16 -13.42 59.05
C SER A 202 -22.62 -12.28 58.20
N VAL A 203 -21.66 -12.57 57.34
CA VAL A 203 -21.17 -11.58 56.39
C VAL A 203 -22.37 -11.27 55.52
N GLN A 204 -23.11 -10.20 55.86
CA GLN A 204 -24.21 -9.69 55.06
C GLN A 204 -23.58 -9.03 53.84
N ARG A 205 -23.12 -9.87 52.91
CA ARG A 205 -22.71 -9.39 51.60
C ARG A 205 -24.00 -9.07 50.83
N PRO A 206 -24.11 -7.87 50.25
CA PRO A 206 -25.19 -7.59 49.32
C PRO A 206 -25.08 -8.53 48.11
N LEU A 207 -26.15 -9.28 47.85
CA LEU A 207 -26.23 -10.22 46.73
C LEU A 207 -26.87 -9.54 45.52
N LEU A 208 -26.40 -9.88 44.32
CA LEU A 208 -27.00 -9.39 43.08
C LEU A 208 -28.25 -10.19 42.78
N GLN A 209 -29.41 -9.54 42.78
CA GLN A 209 -30.66 -10.19 42.39
C GLN A 209 -30.90 -10.04 40.86
N THR A 210 -31.42 -11.06 40.19
CA THR A 210 -31.77 -10.99 38.76
C THR A 210 -33.10 -10.25 38.56
N GLY A 211 -33.49 -9.98 37.31
CA GLY A 211 -34.83 -9.46 36.99
C GLY A 211 -35.96 -10.46 37.33
N ASP A 212 -35.62 -11.75 37.41
CA ASP A 212 -36.53 -12.85 37.72
C ASP A 212 -36.68 -13.10 39.23
N GLY A 213 -35.91 -12.37 40.06
CA GLY A 213 -35.97 -12.46 41.52
C GLY A 213 -34.93 -13.38 42.17
N ASP A 214 -34.14 -14.11 41.38
CA ASP A 214 -33.06 -15.01 41.84
C ASP A 214 -31.86 -14.25 42.38
N PHE A 215 -31.06 -14.83 43.28
CA PHE A 215 -29.86 -14.20 43.84
C PHE A 215 -28.56 -14.87 43.35
N ILE A 216 -27.60 -14.05 42.94
CA ILE A 216 -26.29 -14.48 42.46
C ILE A 216 -25.29 -14.50 43.62
N LEU A 217 -24.80 -15.70 43.92
CA LEU A 217 -23.82 -15.93 44.99
C LEU A 217 -22.37 -15.63 44.58
N TYR A 218 -22.07 -15.69 43.29
CA TYR A 218 -20.71 -15.48 42.80
C TYR A 218 -20.28 -14.00 42.91
N SER A 219 -18.97 -13.76 43.09
CA SER A 219 -18.34 -12.44 43.12
C SER A 219 -17.01 -12.48 42.38
N LEU A 220 -16.68 -11.35 41.76
CA LEU A 220 -15.34 -11.04 41.30
C LEU A 220 -14.57 -10.17 42.31
N CYS A 221 -15.27 -9.66 43.33
CA CYS A 221 -14.66 -8.86 44.38
C CYS A 221 -13.88 -9.69 45.40
N ARG A 222 -12.87 -9.05 45.98
CA ARG A 222 -12.06 -9.56 47.08
C ARG A 222 -12.39 -8.83 48.37
N ASP A 223 -12.17 -9.50 49.50
CA ASP A 223 -12.18 -8.89 50.82
C ASP A 223 -10.87 -8.15 51.13
N ASP A 224 -10.80 -7.55 52.33
CA ASP A 224 -9.64 -6.81 52.80
C ASP A 224 -8.39 -7.68 53.00
N THR A 225 -8.55 -9.01 53.01
CA THR A 225 -7.45 -9.99 53.09
C THR A 225 -7.00 -10.49 51.72
N GLY A 226 -7.63 -10.01 50.64
CA GLY A 226 -7.35 -10.39 49.26
C GLY A 226 -7.99 -11.71 48.83
N GLN A 227 -8.80 -12.36 49.67
CA GLN A 227 -9.56 -13.56 49.32
C GLN A 227 -10.80 -13.19 48.51
N LEU A 228 -11.25 -14.06 47.60
CA LEU A 228 -12.46 -13.77 46.85
C LEU A 228 -13.67 -13.92 47.78
N LEU A 229 -14.67 -13.06 47.62
CA LEU A 229 -15.89 -13.12 48.42
C LEU A 229 -16.72 -14.39 48.20
N ILE A 230 -16.31 -15.26 47.27
CA ILE A 230 -16.89 -16.58 47.00
C ILE A 230 -16.24 -17.72 47.79
N ASP A 231 -15.02 -17.52 48.27
CA ASP A 231 -14.24 -18.53 48.99
C ASP A 231 -14.94 -19.00 50.28
N PRO A 232 -15.64 -18.14 51.07
CA PRO A 232 -16.32 -18.60 52.28
C PRO A 232 -17.69 -19.25 52.05
N ILE A 233 -18.15 -19.41 50.80
CA ILE A 233 -19.50 -19.95 50.50
C ILE A 233 -19.51 -21.47 50.59
N ASN A 234 -20.46 -22.03 51.36
CA ASN A 234 -20.77 -23.45 51.32
C ASN A 234 -21.68 -23.76 50.13
N TRP A 235 -21.07 -24.02 48.98
CA TRP A 235 -21.76 -24.30 47.71
C TRP A 235 -22.73 -25.48 47.79
N ALA A 236 -22.44 -26.49 48.61
CA ALA A 236 -23.33 -27.64 48.79
C ALA A 236 -24.67 -27.22 49.40
N LYS A 237 -24.61 -26.45 50.51
CA LYS A 237 -25.81 -25.92 51.18
C LYS A 237 -26.54 -24.86 50.35
N ALA A 238 -25.81 -24.12 49.52
CA ALA A 238 -26.38 -23.09 48.67
C ALA A 238 -27.30 -23.63 47.58
N MET A 239 -27.04 -24.84 47.08
CA MET A 239 -27.91 -25.49 46.08
C MET A 239 -29.30 -25.83 46.63
N ASP A 240 -29.41 -26.06 47.95
CA ASP A 240 -30.66 -26.45 48.60
C ASP A 240 -31.59 -25.25 48.87
N VAL A 241 -31.13 -24.01 48.63
CA VAL A 241 -31.90 -22.77 48.82
C VAL A 241 -32.51 -22.34 47.50
N GLN A 242 -33.85 -22.30 47.45
CA GLN A 242 -34.60 -22.01 46.22
C GLN A 242 -34.25 -20.65 45.61
N GLU A 243 -34.00 -19.63 46.43
CA GLU A 243 -33.61 -18.29 45.98
C GLU A 243 -32.29 -18.22 45.22
N PHE A 244 -31.41 -19.21 45.39
CA PHE A 244 -30.13 -19.29 44.67
C PHE A 244 -30.22 -20.18 43.42
N GLN A 245 -31.34 -20.86 43.19
CA GLN A 245 -31.51 -21.68 41.99
C GLN A 245 -31.83 -20.79 40.79
N LEU A 246 -30.84 -20.59 39.92
CA LEU A 246 -31.01 -19.90 38.64
C LEU A 246 -31.88 -20.80 37.73
N GLY A 247 -33.02 -20.30 37.25
CA GLY A 247 -34.14 -21.05 36.64
C GLY A 247 -33.85 -22.09 35.53
N GLY A 248 -33.19 -23.20 35.86
CA GLY A 248 -32.94 -24.34 35.00
C GLY A 248 -32.99 -25.65 35.78
N SER A 249 -33.92 -26.54 35.37
CA SER A 249 -34.07 -27.91 35.89
C SER A 249 -32.72 -28.64 35.95
N THR A 250 -32.28 -29.07 37.12
CA THR A 250 -31.22 -30.08 37.22
C THR A 250 -31.39 -30.98 38.45
N THR A 251 -31.64 -32.26 38.19
CA THR A 251 -31.40 -33.41 39.08
C THR A 251 -30.18 -34.16 38.54
N ASP A 252 -28.95 -33.86 38.98
CA ASP A 252 -27.82 -34.80 38.94
C ASP A 252 -26.53 -34.28 39.60
N SER A 253 -25.76 -35.13 40.26
CA SER A 253 -24.54 -34.79 41.04
C SER A 253 -23.39 -34.03 40.32
N LYS A 254 -23.47 -33.76 39.01
CA LYS A 254 -22.71 -32.69 38.31
C LYS A 254 -23.10 -31.26 38.76
N LEU A 255 -24.19 -31.16 39.52
CA LEU A 255 -24.84 -29.99 40.09
C LEU A 255 -23.89 -28.99 40.75
N GLN A 256 -22.87 -29.37 41.53
CA GLN A 256 -22.05 -28.35 42.23
C GLN A 256 -21.13 -27.55 41.31
N ALA A 257 -20.45 -28.23 40.38
CA ALA A 257 -19.59 -27.58 39.41
C ALA A 257 -20.44 -26.76 38.42
N ASP A 258 -21.58 -27.30 38.01
CA ASP A 258 -22.51 -26.62 37.10
C ASP A 258 -23.24 -25.45 37.77
N PHE A 259 -23.56 -25.54 39.06
CA PHE A 259 -24.19 -24.46 39.85
C PHE A 259 -23.21 -23.30 40.09
N ARG A 260 -21.97 -23.59 40.53
CA ARG A 260 -20.95 -22.54 40.68
C ARG A 260 -20.63 -21.88 39.34
N LYS A 261 -20.55 -22.66 38.25
CA LYS A 261 -20.40 -22.14 36.87
C LYS A 261 -21.60 -21.30 36.44
N ALA A 262 -22.82 -21.72 36.76
CA ALA A 262 -24.04 -20.99 36.42
C ALA A 262 -24.08 -19.62 37.09
N HIS A 263 -23.78 -19.52 38.39
CA HIS A 263 -23.68 -18.22 39.07
C HIS A 263 -22.56 -17.35 38.52
N LYS A 264 -21.40 -17.93 38.20
CA LYS A 264 -20.29 -17.22 37.56
C LYS A 264 -20.70 -16.67 36.19
N LYS A 265 -21.35 -17.50 35.36
CA LYS A 265 -21.82 -17.14 34.02
C LYS A 265 -22.91 -16.08 34.08
N ARG A 266 -23.87 -16.21 35.00
CA ARG A 266 -24.94 -15.22 35.18
C ARG A 266 -24.40 -13.86 35.60
N LEU A 267 -23.42 -13.82 36.52
CA LEU A 267 -22.72 -12.58 36.86
C LEU A 267 -22.03 -11.99 35.63
N ALA A 268 -21.32 -12.82 34.87
CA ALA A 268 -20.62 -12.41 33.65
C ALA A 268 -21.56 -11.78 32.61
N GLU A 269 -22.72 -12.39 32.40
CA GLU A 269 -23.77 -11.90 31.49
C GLU A 269 -24.31 -10.54 31.94
N LEU A 270 -24.68 -10.38 33.21
CA LEU A 270 -25.16 -9.10 33.74
C LEU A 270 -24.12 -7.98 33.62
N LEU A 271 -22.85 -8.29 33.91
CA LEU A 271 -21.74 -7.36 33.73
C LEU A 271 -21.55 -7.01 32.26
N SER A 272 -21.58 -8.00 31.37
CA SER A 272 -21.47 -7.78 29.92
C SER A 272 -22.61 -6.91 29.38
N ASP A 273 -23.85 -7.17 29.81
CA ASP A 273 -25.02 -6.38 29.42
C ASP A 273 -24.92 -4.93 29.90
N ARG A 274 -24.49 -4.71 31.16
CA ARG A 274 -24.26 -3.36 31.68
C ARG A 274 -23.15 -2.66 30.89
N LEU A 275 -22.04 -3.33 30.64
CA LEU A 275 -20.92 -2.77 29.88
C LEU A 275 -21.35 -2.41 28.46
N ASN A 276 -22.09 -3.28 27.77
CA ASN A 276 -22.62 -3.03 26.43
C ASN A 276 -23.63 -1.86 26.41
N LYS A 277 -24.48 -1.73 27.44
CA LYS A 277 -25.42 -0.59 27.57
C LYS A 277 -24.69 0.73 27.84
N ARG A 278 -23.71 0.73 28.76
CA ARG A 278 -23.01 1.94 29.21
C ARG A 278 -21.90 2.39 28.26
N PHE A 279 -21.30 1.45 27.53
CA PHE A 279 -20.13 1.66 26.68
C PHE A 279 -20.35 1.09 25.27
N ALA A 280 -21.51 1.37 24.67
CA ALA A 280 -21.87 0.88 23.34
C ALA A 280 -20.82 1.22 22.24
N SER A 281 -20.03 2.29 22.44
CA SER A 281 -18.96 2.72 21.54
C SER A 281 -17.67 1.89 21.62
N PHE A 282 -17.46 1.10 22.69
CA PHE A 282 -16.21 0.34 22.90
C PHE A 282 -16.22 -1.04 22.23
N GLY A 283 -17.21 -1.34 21.39
CA GLY A 283 -17.40 -2.66 20.79
C GLY A 283 -18.19 -3.61 21.72
N ARG A 284 -18.67 -4.72 21.15
CA ARG A 284 -19.51 -5.67 21.89
C ARG A 284 -18.65 -6.50 22.83
N THR A 285 -18.89 -6.38 24.14
CA THR A 285 -18.35 -7.30 25.15
C THR A 285 -19.01 -8.66 25.02
N VAL A 286 -18.21 -9.73 25.11
CA VAL A 286 -18.68 -11.12 25.04
C VAL A 286 -18.02 -11.94 26.15
N VAL A 287 -18.81 -12.82 26.77
CA VAL A 287 -18.34 -13.81 27.73
C VAL A 287 -17.80 -15.01 26.95
N THR A 288 -16.51 -15.34 27.10
CA THR A 288 -15.86 -16.37 26.27
C THR A 288 -15.32 -17.57 27.03
N ASP A 289 -14.97 -17.43 28.31
CA ASP A 289 -14.53 -18.56 29.14
C ASP A 289 -15.02 -18.40 30.58
N THR A 290 -16.04 -19.19 30.94
CA THR A 290 -16.53 -19.33 32.32
C THR A 290 -16.14 -20.68 32.94
N ASP A 291 -15.51 -21.57 32.16
CA ASP A 291 -15.31 -22.98 32.49
C ASP A 291 -14.01 -23.28 33.23
N LEU A 292 -13.08 -22.32 33.32
CA LEU A 292 -11.82 -22.49 34.06
C LEU A 292 -12.06 -23.00 35.50
N PRO A 293 -11.42 -24.12 35.90
CA PRO A 293 -11.64 -24.78 37.20
C PRO A 293 -11.19 -23.93 38.39
N GLY A 294 -10.40 -22.89 38.14
CA GLY A 294 -9.91 -21.98 39.17
C GLY A 294 -10.96 -21.01 39.72
N PHE A 295 -12.04 -20.71 38.97
CA PHE A 295 -13.08 -19.75 39.38
C PHE A 295 -12.53 -18.43 39.97
N LYS A 296 -11.35 -17.98 39.51
CA LYS A 296 -10.76 -16.73 40.03
C LYS A 296 -11.17 -15.50 39.23
N ASN A 297 -11.42 -15.70 37.93
CA ASN A 297 -11.75 -14.63 36.99
C ASN A 297 -12.83 -15.10 36.00
N VAL A 298 -13.61 -14.14 35.49
CA VAL A 298 -14.46 -14.30 34.30
C VAL A 298 -13.74 -13.66 33.13
N LEU A 299 -13.70 -14.35 31.99
CA LEU A 299 -13.14 -13.78 30.77
C LEU A 299 -14.24 -13.04 30.00
N ILE A 300 -14.41 -11.77 30.36
CA ILE A 300 -15.18 -10.79 29.57
C ILE A 300 -14.17 -10.09 28.67
N GLN A 301 -14.39 -10.17 27.37
CA GLN A 301 -13.50 -9.53 26.41
C GLN A 301 -14.24 -8.68 25.38
N VAL A 302 -13.56 -7.62 24.94
CA VAL A 302 -13.94 -6.81 23.77
C VAL A 302 -13.06 -7.26 22.61
N SER A 303 -13.66 -7.59 21.47
CA SER A 303 -12.92 -8.00 20.28
C SER A 303 -13.03 -7.01 19.13
N SER A 304 -11.89 -6.64 18.54
CA SER A 304 -11.81 -5.98 17.24
C SER A 304 -11.17 -6.93 16.22
N THR A 305 -11.54 -6.76 14.95
CA THR A 305 -10.89 -7.47 13.83
C THR A 305 -10.38 -6.43 12.86
N PHE A 306 -9.12 -6.57 12.48
CA PHE A 306 -8.43 -5.75 11.52
C PHE A 306 -7.98 -6.63 10.35
N LYS A 307 -8.19 -6.18 9.12
CA LYS A 307 -7.86 -6.95 7.91
C LYS A 307 -7.04 -6.10 6.96
N PHE A 308 -6.04 -6.70 6.33
CA PHE A 308 -5.28 -6.12 5.24
C PHE A 308 -4.70 -7.25 4.38
N SER A 309 -4.13 -6.91 3.24
CA SER A 309 -3.52 -7.89 2.33
C SER A 309 -2.08 -7.51 2.05
N VAL A 310 -1.21 -8.52 1.94
CA VAL A 310 0.16 -8.35 1.48
C VAL A 310 0.28 -8.94 0.09
N ILE A 311 0.77 -8.16 -0.87
CA ILE A 311 1.09 -8.64 -2.22
C ILE A 311 2.52 -9.17 -2.23
N LYS A 312 2.67 -10.47 -2.49
CA LYS A 312 3.96 -11.14 -2.67
C LYS A 312 4.51 -10.90 -4.06
N SER A 313 5.79 -10.59 -4.13
CA SER A 313 6.51 -10.42 -5.39
C SER A 313 5.85 -9.43 -6.33
N THR A 314 6.34 -8.21 -6.30
CA THR A 314 5.91 -7.19 -7.23
C THR A 314 6.45 -7.39 -8.65
N GLY A 315 7.14 -8.52 -8.90
CA GLY A 315 7.32 -9.10 -10.23
C GLY A 315 6.03 -9.60 -10.89
N ALA A 316 4.89 -9.60 -10.18
CA ALA A 316 3.57 -9.71 -10.80
C ALA A 316 3.19 -8.46 -11.59
N LEU A 317 3.78 -7.29 -11.31
CA LEU A 317 3.65 -6.11 -12.15
C LEU A 317 4.75 -6.14 -13.21
N PHE A 318 4.35 -6.00 -14.46
CA PHE A 318 5.28 -5.88 -15.58
C PHE A 318 4.71 -4.89 -16.59
N LEU A 319 5.60 -4.33 -17.40
CA LEU A 319 5.17 -3.51 -18.53
C LEU A 319 4.85 -4.41 -19.73
N ILE A 320 3.83 -4.01 -20.48
CA ILE A 320 3.48 -4.60 -21.77
C ILE A 320 3.51 -3.52 -22.84
N GLU A 321 3.91 -3.92 -24.04
CA GLU A 321 3.86 -3.13 -25.26
C GLU A 321 2.74 -3.68 -26.14
N GLU A 322 1.86 -2.80 -26.61
CA GLU A 322 0.91 -3.11 -27.67
C GLU A 322 1.37 -2.40 -28.95
N SER A 323 1.90 -3.17 -29.89
CA SER A 323 2.34 -2.66 -31.19
C SER A 323 1.79 -3.56 -32.30
N GLY A 324 1.09 -2.99 -33.28
CA GLY A 324 0.58 -3.75 -34.43
C GLY A 324 -0.51 -4.78 -34.13
N GLY A 325 -1.20 -4.69 -32.98
CA GLY A 325 -2.29 -5.58 -32.56
C GLY A 325 -1.87 -6.77 -31.68
N ASP A 326 -0.57 -6.98 -31.47
CA ASP A 326 -0.05 -7.98 -30.54
C ASP A 326 0.34 -7.35 -29.20
N VAL A 327 -0.03 -8.03 -28.10
CA VAL A 327 0.33 -7.63 -26.73
C VAL A 327 1.50 -8.49 -26.26
N GLN A 328 2.64 -7.87 -25.98
CA GLN A 328 3.84 -8.57 -25.52
C GLN A 328 4.42 -7.92 -24.27
N ARG A 329 5.21 -8.65 -23.50
CA ARG A 329 5.99 -8.06 -22.41
C ARG A 329 6.96 -7.03 -22.99
N LEU A 330 7.12 -5.91 -22.31
CA LEU A 330 7.93 -4.80 -22.77
C LEU A 330 9.34 -5.27 -23.13
N ALA A 331 9.77 -4.97 -24.35
CA ALA A 331 11.13 -5.22 -24.79
C ALA A 331 12.07 -4.12 -24.27
N ASP A 332 13.38 -4.37 -24.35
CA ASP A 332 14.41 -3.34 -24.09
C ASP A 332 14.28 -2.09 -24.97
N LEU A 333 13.54 -2.21 -26.07
CA LEU A 333 13.37 -1.19 -27.09
C LEU A 333 11.92 -1.13 -27.53
N ILE A 334 11.31 0.05 -27.44
CA ILE A 334 9.94 0.31 -27.88
C ILE A 334 9.88 1.35 -29.00
N ASP A 335 8.81 1.26 -29.78
CA ASP A 335 8.48 2.31 -30.76
C ASP A 335 7.93 3.57 -30.06
N GLN A 336 8.16 4.74 -30.66
CA GLN A 336 7.67 6.02 -30.16
C GLN A 336 6.14 6.14 -30.16
N ASP A 337 5.48 5.36 -31.03
CA ASP A 337 4.02 5.32 -31.19
C ASP A 337 3.40 4.11 -30.46
N ALA A 338 4.19 3.34 -29.71
CA ALA A 338 3.71 2.18 -28.98
C ALA A 338 2.82 2.58 -27.79
N GLU A 339 1.74 1.83 -27.58
CA GLU A 339 0.98 1.92 -26.34
C GLU A 339 1.64 1.02 -25.28
N VAL A 340 2.11 1.63 -24.19
CA VAL A 340 2.70 0.90 -23.07
C VAL A 340 1.73 0.92 -21.90
N ALA A 341 1.50 -0.25 -21.32
CA ALA A 341 0.65 -0.39 -20.14
C ALA A 341 1.39 -1.14 -19.02
N ILE A 342 1.07 -0.80 -17.78
CA ILE A 342 1.39 -1.64 -16.64
C ILE A 342 0.31 -2.72 -16.53
N SER A 343 0.74 -3.97 -16.40
CA SER A 343 -0.13 -5.14 -16.29
C SER A 343 0.21 -5.93 -15.04
N LEU A 344 -0.83 -6.46 -14.39
CA LEU A 344 -0.67 -7.51 -13.40
C LEU A 344 -0.72 -8.88 -14.06
N ASP A 345 0.10 -9.79 -13.56
CA ASP A 345 -0.03 -11.21 -13.87
C ASP A 345 -1.46 -11.71 -13.62
N ARG A 346 -1.94 -12.58 -14.51
CA ARG A 346 -3.34 -13.03 -14.52
C ARG A 346 -3.73 -13.73 -13.23
N ALA A 347 -2.84 -14.50 -12.60
CA ALA A 347 -3.13 -15.19 -11.35
C ALA A 347 -3.34 -14.19 -10.20
N VAL A 348 -2.58 -13.10 -10.20
CA VAL A 348 -2.67 -12.02 -9.19
C VAL A 348 -3.89 -11.15 -9.44
N CYS A 349 -4.14 -10.82 -10.71
CA CYS A 349 -5.31 -10.09 -11.15
C CYS A 349 -6.62 -10.76 -10.72
N ALA A 350 -6.71 -12.09 -10.84
CA ALA A 350 -7.89 -12.84 -10.41
C ALA A 350 -8.13 -12.80 -8.89
N GLN A 351 -7.10 -12.53 -8.10
CA GLN A 351 -7.15 -12.46 -6.64
C GLN A 351 -7.40 -11.03 -6.11
N LEU A 352 -7.26 -10.00 -6.95
CA LEU A 352 -7.46 -8.59 -6.56
C LEU A 352 -8.84 -8.07 -6.99
N PRO A 353 -9.52 -7.32 -6.12
CA PRO A 353 -10.51 -6.37 -6.58
C PRO A 353 -9.82 -5.32 -7.49
N PRO A 354 -10.34 -5.00 -8.69
CA PRO A 354 -9.73 -4.00 -9.59
C PRO A 354 -9.50 -2.61 -8.96
N ALA A 355 -10.23 -2.29 -7.88
CA ALA A 355 -10.10 -1.04 -7.12
C ALA A 355 -8.99 -1.05 -6.06
N ALA A 356 -8.48 -2.22 -5.65
CA ALA A 356 -7.54 -2.31 -4.52
C ALA A 356 -6.16 -1.72 -4.84
N LEU A 357 -5.68 -1.83 -6.08
CA LEU A 357 -4.46 -1.17 -6.55
C LEU A 357 -4.60 0.35 -6.64
N LEU A 358 -5.81 0.87 -6.78
CA LEU A 358 -6.06 2.30 -6.95
C LEU A 358 -6.28 3.02 -5.62
N ASN A 359 -6.68 2.29 -4.58
CA ASN A 359 -6.97 2.85 -3.25
C ASN A 359 -5.75 2.93 -2.33
N ASN A 360 -4.59 2.43 -2.77
CA ASN A 360 -3.35 2.44 -2.00
C ASN A 360 -2.39 3.51 -2.56
N PRO A 361 -1.43 4.02 -1.76
CA PRO A 361 -0.60 5.19 -2.09
C PRO A 361 0.51 4.86 -3.11
N TRP A 362 0.11 4.34 -4.28
CA TRP A 362 1.00 4.04 -5.39
C TRP A 362 1.30 5.30 -6.18
N THR A 363 2.56 5.46 -6.57
CA THR A 363 3.00 6.48 -7.50
C THR A 363 3.86 5.87 -8.59
N PHE A 364 3.69 6.41 -9.79
CA PHE A 364 4.34 5.94 -11.00
C PHE A 364 5.24 7.06 -11.50
N GLU A 365 6.50 6.76 -11.74
CA GLU A 365 7.51 7.75 -12.09
C GLU A 365 8.34 7.26 -13.28
N LEU A 366 8.71 8.19 -14.16
CA LEU A 366 9.74 7.99 -15.17
C LEU A 366 10.99 8.74 -14.74
N GLU A 367 12.11 8.05 -14.84
CA GLU A 367 13.44 8.57 -14.56
C GLU A 367 14.26 8.59 -15.85
N VAL A 368 14.76 9.77 -16.20
CA VAL A 368 15.47 10.04 -17.46
C VAL A 368 16.83 10.66 -17.16
N PRO A 369 17.93 10.17 -17.74
CA PRO A 369 19.25 10.77 -17.55
C PRO A 369 19.34 12.15 -18.22
N ASP A 370 19.74 13.18 -17.49
CA ASP A 370 19.70 14.59 -17.94
C ASP A 370 20.92 14.99 -18.81
N GLY A 371 21.67 14.01 -19.32
CA GLY A 371 22.73 14.15 -20.34
C GLY A 371 23.98 14.96 -19.97
N LYS A 372 23.96 15.84 -18.95
CA LYS A 372 25.06 16.79 -18.69
C LYS A 372 25.76 16.61 -17.34
N ASP A 373 25.07 16.09 -16.32
CA ASP A 373 25.58 16.03 -14.94
C ASP A 373 25.50 14.62 -14.30
N GLY A 374 25.09 13.59 -15.04
CA GLY A 374 24.76 12.28 -14.46
C GLY A 374 23.54 12.30 -13.51
N LYS A 375 22.88 13.45 -13.38
CA LYS A 375 21.62 13.61 -12.66
C LYS A 375 20.47 13.06 -13.50
N THR A 376 19.45 12.56 -12.82
CA THR A 376 18.24 12.02 -13.44
C THR A 376 17.05 12.92 -13.17
N ARG A 377 16.30 13.28 -14.21
CA ARG A 377 15.01 13.95 -14.07
C ARG A 377 13.93 12.92 -13.78
N LYS A 378 13.13 13.18 -12.74
CA LYS A 378 11.97 12.36 -12.39
C LYS A 378 10.68 13.07 -12.79
N THR A 379 9.80 12.37 -13.48
CA THR A 379 8.49 12.88 -13.90
C THR A 379 7.42 11.92 -13.42
N LYS A 380 6.40 12.43 -12.73
CA LYS A 380 5.24 11.62 -12.33
C LYS A 380 4.43 11.24 -13.56
N VAL A 381 4.03 9.98 -13.65
CA VAL A 381 3.22 9.44 -14.74
C VAL A 381 1.78 9.32 -14.29
N GLU A 382 0.87 9.76 -15.16
CA GLU A 382 -0.55 9.52 -15.00
C GLU A 382 -0.93 8.20 -15.70
N LEU A 383 -1.82 7.45 -15.04
CA LEU A 383 -2.35 6.20 -15.57
C LEU A 383 -3.77 6.43 -16.06
N ASP A 384 -4.09 5.86 -17.22
CA ASP A 384 -5.46 5.84 -17.72
C ASP A 384 -6.14 4.48 -17.51
N PHE A 385 -7.45 4.53 -17.33
CA PHE A 385 -8.26 3.38 -16.99
C PHE A 385 -8.55 2.52 -18.23
N ARG A 386 -7.79 1.42 -18.38
CA ARG A 386 -8.23 0.26 -19.18
C ARG A 386 -9.11 -0.71 -18.36
N HIS A 387 -9.82 -1.61 -19.01
CA HIS A 387 -10.61 -2.63 -18.29
C HIS A 387 -9.71 -3.67 -17.60
N GLY A 388 -10.12 -4.16 -16.44
CA GLY A 388 -9.43 -5.25 -15.72
C GLY A 388 -8.18 -4.78 -14.96
N CYS A 389 -7.06 -5.48 -15.16
CA CYS A 389 -5.81 -5.31 -14.40
C CYS A 389 -4.66 -4.68 -15.19
N ASN A 390 -5.00 -3.99 -16.29
CA ASN A 390 -4.04 -3.24 -17.09
C ASN A 390 -4.36 -1.74 -16.98
N ARG A 391 -3.32 -0.92 -16.98
CA ARG A 391 -3.43 0.55 -16.99
C ARG A 391 -2.43 1.12 -17.98
N THR A 392 -2.90 1.92 -18.92
CA THR A 392 -2.04 2.55 -19.93
C THR A 392 -1.26 3.70 -19.30
N LEU A 393 0.03 3.80 -19.66
CA LEU A 393 0.87 4.94 -19.29
C LEU A 393 0.56 6.11 -20.23
N GLN A 394 0.06 7.23 -19.71
CA GLN A 394 -0.22 8.43 -20.50
C GLN A 394 1.06 9.24 -20.70
N VAL A 395 1.94 8.74 -21.58
CA VAL A 395 3.26 9.32 -21.83
C VAL A 395 3.46 9.50 -23.32
N GLN A 396 3.82 10.71 -23.73
CA GLN A 396 4.25 10.98 -25.10
C GLN A 396 5.70 10.52 -25.28
N TRP A 397 5.90 9.28 -25.74
CA TRP A 397 7.23 8.68 -25.88
C TRP A 397 8.14 9.44 -26.85
N LYS A 398 7.56 10.16 -27.83
CA LYS A 398 8.29 11.04 -28.76
C LYS A 398 9.20 12.05 -28.06
N ASN A 399 8.83 12.52 -26.87
CA ASN A 399 9.62 13.47 -26.09
C ASN A 399 10.91 12.88 -25.52
N TYR A 400 11.06 11.55 -25.57
CA TYR A 400 12.19 10.80 -25.03
C TYR A 400 12.90 9.96 -26.11
N LEU A 401 12.76 10.34 -27.40
CA LEU A 401 13.44 9.69 -28.52
C LEU A 401 14.94 9.58 -28.30
N ASN A 402 15.48 8.40 -28.62
CA ASN A 402 16.89 8.03 -28.47
C ASN A 402 17.40 8.11 -27.01
N GLN A 403 16.50 8.11 -26.02
CA GLN A 403 16.85 8.10 -24.61
C GLN A 403 16.45 6.77 -23.96
N ARG A 404 17.24 6.35 -22.97
CA ARG A 404 16.88 5.25 -22.08
C ARG A 404 16.11 5.80 -20.89
N VAL A 405 14.89 5.34 -20.72
CA VAL A 405 13.99 5.75 -19.64
C VAL A 405 13.84 4.60 -18.66
N THR A 406 13.70 4.92 -17.38
CA THR A 406 13.42 3.93 -16.33
C THR A 406 12.06 4.21 -15.73
N PHE A 407 11.15 3.27 -15.86
CA PHE A 407 9.84 3.31 -15.21
C PHE A 407 9.93 2.72 -13.80
N ARG A 408 9.31 3.40 -12.84
CA ARG A 408 9.29 3.02 -11.43
C ARG A 408 7.87 3.02 -10.90
N THR A 409 7.50 1.94 -10.23
CA THR A 409 6.31 1.90 -9.37
C THR A 409 6.76 1.99 -7.92
N ILE A 410 6.19 2.95 -7.18
CA ILE A 410 6.63 3.32 -5.84
C ILE A 410 5.44 3.27 -4.90
N TYR A 411 5.59 2.57 -3.78
CA TYR A 411 4.66 2.65 -2.66
C TYR A 411 5.15 3.74 -1.69
N ARG A 412 4.40 4.84 -1.61
CA ARG A 412 4.80 5.99 -0.78
C ARG A 412 4.48 5.75 0.69
N VAL A 413 5.50 5.91 1.53
CA VAL A 413 5.36 5.79 2.99
C VAL A 413 5.50 7.18 3.60
N PRO A 414 4.43 7.78 4.13
CA PRO A 414 4.51 9.11 4.74
C PRO A 414 5.58 9.17 5.84
N GLY A 415 6.52 10.11 5.71
CA GLY A 415 7.57 10.35 6.71
C GLY A 415 8.71 9.32 6.74
N ASN A 416 8.75 8.37 5.80
CA ASN A 416 9.83 7.37 5.68
C ASN A 416 10.33 7.25 4.23
N ASP A 417 11.30 6.37 4.00
CA ASP A 417 11.80 6.04 2.67
C ASP A 417 10.72 5.34 1.83
N ASP A 418 10.66 5.72 0.56
CA ASP A 418 9.76 5.12 -0.43
C ASP A 418 10.17 3.69 -0.78
N ILE A 419 9.19 2.79 -0.92
CA ILE A 419 9.44 1.41 -1.35
C ILE A 419 9.32 1.37 -2.88
N VAL A 420 10.45 1.11 -3.56
CA VAL A 420 10.48 0.92 -5.01
C VAL A 420 10.13 -0.53 -5.31
N VAL A 421 9.02 -0.69 -6.00
CA VAL A 421 8.31 -1.95 -6.11
C VAL A 421 8.50 -2.59 -7.49
N LEU A 422 8.56 -1.78 -8.54
CA LEU A 422 8.94 -2.19 -9.90
C LEU A 422 9.94 -1.18 -10.43
N LYS A 423 10.97 -1.66 -11.14
CA LYS A 423 11.92 -0.83 -11.89
C LYS A 423 12.28 -1.54 -13.20
N GLU A 424 11.84 -0.98 -14.31
CA GLU A 424 12.18 -1.49 -15.65
C GLU A 424 12.74 -0.36 -16.51
N SER A 425 13.82 -0.64 -17.25
CA SER A 425 14.49 0.35 -18.09
C SER A 425 14.44 -0.08 -19.56
N PHE A 426 14.02 0.83 -20.43
CA PHE A 426 13.87 0.58 -21.86
C PHE A 426 14.28 1.84 -22.65
N ALA A 427 14.59 1.65 -23.93
CA ALA A 427 14.97 2.72 -24.84
C ALA A 427 13.87 2.98 -25.87
N ILE A 428 13.72 4.24 -26.26
CA ILE A 428 12.64 4.68 -27.15
C ILE A 428 13.25 5.09 -28.48
N TYR A 429 12.74 4.53 -29.57
CA TYR A 429 13.21 4.83 -30.92
C TYR A 429 12.02 5.05 -31.86
N ASN A 430 12.27 5.77 -32.95
CA ASN A 430 11.34 5.81 -34.07
C ASN A 430 11.56 4.55 -34.93
N LEU A 431 10.66 3.58 -34.84
CA LEU A 431 10.72 2.32 -35.59
C LEU A 431 9.78 2.36 -36.79
N GLY A 432 10.03 1.49 -37.77
CA GLY A 432 9.23 1.40 -38.98
C GLY A 432 9.70 2.34 -40.09
N LEU A 433 8.79 2.71 -40.97
CA LEU A 433 9.09 3.51 -42.16
C LEU A 433 9.25 4.99 -41.77
N ILE A 434 10.43 5.53 -42.03
CA ILE A 434 10.75 6.94 -41.80
C ILE A 434 10.84 7.65 -43.15
N THR A 435 9.94 8.60 -43.34
CA THR A 435 9.90 9.46 -44.52
C THR A 435 10.17 10.91 -44.16
N THR A 436 11.10 11.56 -44.84
CA THR A 436 11.29 13.01 -44.72
C THR A 436 11.03 13.69 -46.06
N VAL A 437 10.44 14.88 -46.00
CA VAL A 437 10.09 15.68 -47.17
C VAL A 437 10.83 17.01 -47.08
N PRO A 438 11.50 17.45 -48.16
CA PRO A 438 12.24 18.71 -48.14
C PRO A 438 11.29 19.91 -48.09
N VAL A 439 11.49 20.78 -47.09
CA VAL A 439 10.88 22.13 -46.99
C VAL A 439 9.34 22.14 -46.94
N PHE A 440 8.73 21.21 -46.20
CA PHE A 440 7.30 21.35 -45.84
C PHE A 440 7.07 21.65 -44.37
N THR A 441 8.06 21.45 -43.49
CA THR A 441 7.84 21.53 -42.05
C THR A 441 7.61 22.94 -41.56
N GLU A 442 8.40 23.92 -42.01
CA GLU A 442 8.18 25.33 -41.68
C GLU A 442 6.88 25.88 -42.31
N ILE A 443 6.52 25.45 -43.52
CA ILE A 443 5.31 25.89 -44.23
C ILE A 443 4.07 25.26 -43.60
N ILE A 444 4.10 23.97 -43.25
CA ILE A 444 2.99 23.26 -42.60
C ILE A 444 2.84 23.73 -41.15
N SER A 445 3.92 23.92 -40.40
CA SER A 445 3.84 24.47 -39.03
C SER A 445 3.30 25.90 -39.04
N ALA A 446 3.69 26.71 -40.04
CA ALA A 446 3.14 28.06 -40.21
C ALA A 446 1.68 28.06 -40.71
N ALA A 447 1.28 27.07 -41.51
CA ALA A 447 -0.09 26.95 -42.02
C ALA A 447 -1.07 26.30 -41.02
N GLN A 448 -0.58 25.45 -40.11
CA GLN A 448 -1.39 24.67 -39.17
C GLN A 448 -1.29 25.15 -37.71
N ASN A 449 -0.48 26.18 -37.40
CA ASN A 449 -0.22 26.66 -36.04
C ASN A 449 0.24 25.54 -35.06
N SER A 450 0.84 24.47 -35.58
CA SER A 450 1.39 23.37 -34.80
C SER A 450 2.83 23.70 -34.38
N ALA A 451 3.26 23.15 -33.23
CA ALA A 451 4.61 23.39 -32.75
C ALA A 451 5.62 22.75 -33.71
N PRO A 452 6.80 23.35 -33.96
CA PRO A 452 7.84 22.75 -34.80
C PRO A 452 8.29 21.36 -34.35
N SER A 453 8.04 20.99 -33.09
CA SER A 453 8.27 19.65 -32.53
C SER A 453 7.34 18.57 -33.09
N ASP A 454 6.17 18.94 -33.61
CA ASP A 454 5.14 17.99 -34.05
C ASP A 454 5.38 17.49 -35.49
N VAL A 455 6.32 18.11 -36.21
CA VAL A 455 6.65 17.76 -37.59
C VAL A 455 7.99 17.05 -37.62
N GLU A 456 7.95 15.72 -37.74
CA GLU A 456 9.12 14.81 -37.72
C GLU A 456 10.12 15.00 -38.88
N ALA A 457 9.96 16.01 -39.73
CA ALA A 457 10.78 16.23 -40.92
C ALA A 457 11.80 17.37 -40.72
N THR A 458 12.99 17.03 -40.22
CA THR A 458 14.17 17.91 -40.34
C THR A 458 14.85 17.63 -41.68
N SER A 459 14.61 18.49 -42.68
CA SER A 459 15.29 18.41 -43.98
C SER A 459 16.48 19.34 -44.02
N SER A 460 17.63 18.82 -44.41
CA SER A 460 18.74 19.58 -44.93
C SER A 460 18.70 19.56 -46.46
N ILE A 461 19.17 20.64 -47.09
CA ILE A 461 19.25 20.74 -48.55
C ILE A 461 20.72 20.52 -48.93
N PRO A 462 21.10 19.34 -49.45
CA PRO A 462 22.47 19.09 -49.88
C PRO A 462 22.84 19.93 -51.10
N VAL A 463 24.06 20.45 -51.08
CA VAL A 463 24.70 21.03 -52.27
C VAL A 463 25.44 19.90 -52.98
N SER A 464 25.06 19.66 -54.23
CA SER A 464 25.54 18.57 -55.06
C SER A 464 26.43 19.06 -56.19
N TYR A 465 27.41 18.25 -56.57
CA TYR A 465 28.13 18.37 -57.82
C TYR A 465 27.53 17.41 -58.83
N ALA A 466 27.07 17.93 -59.97
CA ALA A 466 26.45 17.17 -61.05
C ALA A 466 27.47 16.89 -62.16
N LEU A 467 27.77 15.61 -62.38
CA LEU A 467 28.67 15.13 -63.42
C LEU A 467 27.85 14.63 -64.62
N PRO A 468 27.95 15.26 -65.81
CA PRO A 468 27.21 14.80 -66.98
C PRO A 468 27.71 13.43 -67.46
N LEU A 469 26.78 12.54 -67.81
CA LEU A 469 27.06 11.15 -68.19
C LEU A 469 27.03 10.91 -69.70
N ASN A 470 26.27 11.72 -70.45
CA ASN A 470 26.04 11.50 -71.89
C ASN A 470 27.08 12.14 -72.82
N ASP A 471 28.01 12.92 -72.30
CA ASP A 471 28.98 13.64 -73.13
C ASP A 471 30.42 13.42 -72.66
N ARG A 472 31.24 12.76 -73.49
CA ARG A 472 32.66 12.45 -73.16
C ARG A 472 33.57 13.65 -73.39
N ASP A 473 33.20 14.56 -74.28
CA ASP A 473 34.05 15.67 -74.72
C ASP A 473 33.77 17.00 -73.99
N GLN A 474 32.65 17.08 -73.23
CA GLN A 474 32.28 18.26 -72.43
C GLN A 474 31.93 17.92 -70.97
N ARG A 475 32.73 17.09 -70.30
CA ARG A 475 32.58 16.75 -68.87
C ARG A 475 32.91 17.90 -67.90
N ARG A 476 32.34 19.08 -68.10
CA ARG A 476 32.38 20.15 -67.08
C ARG A 476 31.25 19.88 -66.10
N GLY A 477 31.60 19.46 -64.88
CA GLY A 477 30.60 19.28 -63.84
C GLY A 477 30.03 20.62 -63.38
N SER A 478 28.76 20.61 -63.01
CA SER A 478 27.97 21.76 -62.60
C SER A 478 27.62 21.69 -61.12
N VAL A 479 27.32 22.85 -60.52
CA VAL A 479 26.73 22.89 -59.18
C VAL A 479 25.24 22.58 -59.29
N ALA A 480 24.74 21.75 -58.39
CA ALA A 480 23.34 21.37 -58.28
C ALA A 480 22.85 21.57 -56.84
N VAL A 481 21.61 22.05 -56.70
CA VAL A 481 20.91 22.07 -55.42
C VAL A 481 19.90 20.93 -55.46
N THR A 482 20.05 19.95 -54.57
CA THR A 482 19.23 18.73 -54.58
C THR A 482 18.26 18.76 -53.40
N PHE A 483 17.00 18.46 -53.68
CA PHE A 483 15.91 18.33 -52.71
C PHE A 483 15.54 16.85 -52.59
N PRO A 484 16.15 16.09 -51.67
CA PRO A 484 15.86 14.68 -51.49
C PRO A 484 14.63 14.45 -50.61
N PHE A 485 13.73 13.58 -51.06
CA PHE A 485 12.70 12.94 -50.25
C PHE A 485 13.32 11.66 -49.69
N THR A 486 13.58 11.57 -48.39
CA THR A 486 14.23 10.35 -47.87
C THR A 486 13.22 9.35 -47.42
N VAL A 487 13.35 8.10 -47.87
CA VAL A 487 12.61 6.95 -47.38
C VAL A 487 13.61 5.98 -46.77
N SER A 488 13.41 5.65 -45.50
CA SER A 488 14.26 4.75 -44.75
C SER A 488 13.43 3.90 -43.81
N ILE A 489 14.05 2.87 -43.22
CA ILE A 489 13.37 1.99 -42.28
C ILE A 489 14.26 1.78 -41.07
N ASN A 490 13.72 2.00 -39.88
CA ASN A 490 14.33 1.54 -38.64
C ASN A 490 13.65 0.24 -38.20
N THR A 491 14.45 -0.72 -37.77
CA THR A 491 13.95 -2.01 -37.29
C THR A 491 14.44 -2.25 -35.87
N ARG A 492 13.80 -3.15 -35.11
CA ARG A 492 14.29 -3.50 -33.77
C ARG A 492 15.75 -4.01 -33.76
N ARG A 493 16.20 -4.63 -34.87
CA ARG A 493 17.60 -5.10 -35.03
C ARG A 493 18.56 -3.99 -35.44
N TYR A 494 18.11 -3.07 -36.29
CA TYR A 494 18.88 -1.94 -36.79
C TYR A 494 18.12 -0.65 -36.51
N HIS A 495 18.21 -0.18 -35.26
CA HIS A 495 17.38 0.88 -34.70
C HIS A 495 17.74 2.28 -35.25
N ASN A 496 18.94 2.46 -35.80
CA ASN A 496 19.40 3.72 -36.41
C ASN A 496 19.71 3.58 -37.90
N LEU A 497 19.17 2.56 -38.59
CA LEU A 497 19.47 2.33 -40.01
C LEU A 497 19.16 3.56 -40.88
N ALA A 498 18.10 4.29 -40.54
CA ALA A 498 17.70 5.54 -41.20
C ALA A 498 18.75 6.65 -41.13
N GLU A 499 19.59 6.68 -40.08
CA GLU A 499 20.69 7.64 -39.99
C GLU A 499 21.84 7.25 -40.91
N TYR A 500 22.06 5.96 -41.14
CA TYR A 500 23.17 5.47 -41.94
C TYR A 500 22.84 5.41 -43.43
N ILE A 501 21.64 4.96 -43.81
CA ILE A 501 21.26 4.71 -45.20
C ILE A 501 19.80 5.09 -45.40
N ALA A 502 19.53 5.95 -46.38
CA ALA A 502 18.18 6.27 -46.82
C ALA A 502 18.09 6.33 -48.35
N LEU A 503 16.98 5.85 -48.90
CA LEU A 503 16.69 5.96 -50.32
C LEU A 503 16.14 7.36 -50.59
N ALA A 504 16.68 8.06 -51.59
CA ALA A 504 16.44 9.47 -51.82
C ALA A 504 15.96 9.75 -53.25
N PRO A 505 14.66 9.52 -53.57
CA PRO A 505 14.03 10.24 -54.67
C PRO A 505 14.32 11.74 -54.54
N SER A 506 14.67 12.42 -55.62
CA SER A 506 15.09 13.82 -55.53
C SER A 506 14.68 14.65 -56.73
N VAL A 507 14.49 15.94 -56.47
CA VAL A 507 14.42 16.99 -57.49
C VAL A 507 15.70 17.81 -57.38
N SER A 508 16.42 18.01 -58.47
CA SER A 508 17.66 18.77 -58.49
C SER A 508 17.58 19.95 -59.42
N LEU A 509 18.06 21.11 -58.96
CA LEU A 509 18.28 22.30 -59.77
C LEU A 509 19.75 22.34 -60.17
N ILE A 510 20.05 22.02 -61.43
CA ILE A 510 21.41 21.93 -61.96
C ILE A 510 21.73 23.23 -62.70
N GLY A 511 22.76 23.95 -62.26
CA GLY A 511 23.20 25.19 -62.87
C GLY A 511 24.23 24.96 -63.98
N GLY A 512 23.99 25.50 -65.17
CA GLY A 512 24.90 25.39 -66.33
C GLY A 512 24.26 24.66 -67.52
N GLY A 513 24.57 25.15 -68.73
CA GLY A 513 24.05 24.60 -69.98
C GLY A 513 24.75 23.31 -70.42
N TYR A 514 23.97 22.31 -70.79
CA TYR A 514 24.37 21.19 -71.65
C TYR A 514 24.21 21.66 -73.09
N THR A 515 25.31 21.70 -73.82
CA THR A 515 25.33 21.98 -75.26
C THR A 515 25.58 20.68 -75.99
N GLY A 516 24.53 19.89 -76.24
CA GLY A 516 24.74 18.57 -76.85
C GLY A 516 23.50 17.86 -77.39
N SER A 517 22.92 18.36 -78.49
CA SER A 517 22.77 17.59 -79.74
C SER A 517 21.93 18.36 -80.78
N SER A 518 22.59 18.71 -81.90
CA SER A 518 22.06 18.78 -83.27
C SER A 518 20.60 19.18 -83.49
N ASP A 519 20.37 20.45 -83.80
CA ASP A 519 19.69 20.79 -85.05
C ASP A 519 20.43 21.95 -85.71
N GLY A 520 21.02 21.65 -86.86
CA GLY A 520 21.65 22.64 -87.71
C GLY A 520 20.58 23.44 -88.42
N SER A 521 20.25 24.62 -87.90
CA SER A 521 19.65 25.68 -88.69
C SER A 521 19.94 27.03 -88.05
N ALA A 522 20.41 27.94 -88.88
CA ALA A 522 20.90 29.25 -88.54
C ALA A 522 19.82 30.15 -87.91
N GLY A 523 20.26 31.01 -86.99
CA GLY A 523 19.56 32.21 -86.56
C GLY A 523 18.70 32.04 -85.31
N GLY A 524 18.92 32.89 -84.31
CA GLY A 524 18.01 33.07 -83.18
C GLY A 524 18.69 33.03 -81.82
N GLU A 525 18.56 34.12 -81.07
CA GLU A 525 18.79 34.16 -79.62
C GLU A 525 17.91 33.10 -78.94
N ASP A 526 18.50 32.04 -78.40
CA ASP A 526 17.87 31.25 -77.34
C ASP A 526 18.96 30.66 -76.44
N GLN A 527 19.35 31.46 -75.45
CA GLN A 527 20.08 30.97 -74.28
C GLN A 527 19.14 30.02 -73.55
N GLY A 528 19.31 28.71 -73.74
CA GLY A 528 18.62 27.71 -72.93
C GLY A 528 18.75 28.02 -71.44
N PRO A 529 17.75 27.66 -70.61
CA PRO A 529 17.68 28.09 -69.22
C PRO A 529 18.97 27.74 -68.46
N ASN A 530 19.57 28.74 -67.81
CA ASN A 530 20.80 28.63 -67.02
C ASN A 530 20.69 27.64 -65.85
N VAL A 531 19.45 27.26 -65.48
CA VAL A 531 19.15 26.31 -64.40
C VAL A 531 18.14 25.30 -64.91
N ARG A 532 18.36 24.02 -64.62
CA ARG A 532 17.56 22.91 -65.11
C ARG A 532 16.99 22.11 -63.96
N VAL A 533 15.75 21.69 -64.12
CA VAL A 533 15.10 20.79 -63.18
C VAL A 533 15.35 19.35 -63.64
N ALA A 534 15.98 18.56 -62.79
CA ALA A 534 16.22 17.15 -63.02
C ALA A 534 15.52 16.33 -61.94
N LEU A 535 14.92 15.22 -62.34
CA LEU A 535 14.32 14.24 -61.46
C LEU A 535 15.29 13.08 -61.28
N GLY A 536 15.46 12.63 -60.05
CA GLY A 536 16.49 11.67 -59.73
C GLY A 536 16.12 10.70 -58.63
N MET A 537 16.99 9.72 -58.47
CA MET A 537 16.97 8.78 -57.36
C MET A 537 18.40 8.59 -56.89
N GLY A 538 18.58 8.55 -55.58
CA GLY A 538 19.87 8.40 -54.94
C GLY A 538 19.77 7.65 -53.62
N ILE A 539 20.89 7.63 -52.93
CA ILE A 539 21.05 7.08 -51.60
C ILE A 539 21.77 8.15 -50.77
N ASN A 540 21.20 8.44 -49.61
CA ASN A 540 21.85 9.22 -48.58
C ASN A 540 22.60 8.30 -47.63
N ILE A 541 23.86 8.63 -47.35
CA ILE A 541 24.73 7.90 -46.44
C ILE A 541 25.09 8.82 -45.27
N ALA A 542 24.94 8.31 -44.04
CA ALA A 542 25.24 9.02 -42.79
C ALA A 542 24.53 10.39 -42.67
N ARG A 543 23.33 10.54 -43.27
CA ARG A 543 22.56 11.79 -43.46
C ARG A 543 23.29 12.91 -44.23
N ALA A 544 24.61 12.86 -44.37
CA ALA A 544 25.42 13.97 -44.86
C ALA A 544 25.84 13.82 -46.32
N PHE A 545 25.98 12.61 -46.84
CA PHE A 545 26.44 12.38 -48.22
C PHE A 545 25.27 11.91 -49.09
N HIS A 546 25.03 12.58 -50.21
CA HIS A 546 24.03 12.20 -51.19
C HIS A 546 24.71 11.70 -52.47
N PHE A 547 24.45 10.46 -52.86
CA PHE A 547 24.90 9.90 -54.14
C PHE A 547 23.70 9.52 -54.97
N GLY A 548 23.58 10.05 -56.19
CA GLY A 548 22.40 9.78 -56.99
C GLY A 548 22.59 9.92 -58.48
N TYR A 549 21.55 9.56 -59.20
CA TYR A 549 21.41 9.78 -60.63
C TYR A 549 20.23 10.72 -60.87
N ALA A 550 20.39 11.67 -61.77
CA ALA A 550 19.33 12.58 -62.16
C ALA A 550 19.21 12.68 -63.68
N TRP A 551 17.97 12.79 -64.13
CA TRP A 551 17.60 12.98 -65.53
C TRP A 551 16.83 14.29 -65.67
N ALA A 552 17.27 15.15 -66.57
CA ALA A 552 16.61 16.39 -66.92
C ALA A 552 15.64 16.12 -68.09
N PRO A 553 14.32 16.16 -67.86
CA PRO A 553 13.34 15.87 -68.92
C PRO A 553 13.36 16.90 -70.05
N SER A 554 13.76 18.14 -69.75
CA SER A 554 13.79 19.26 -70.68
C SER A 554 14.66 19.04 -71.91
N ASP A 555 15.75 18.28 -71.76
CA ASP A 555 16.77 18.14 -72.80
C ASP A 555 17.41 16.74 -72.82
N GLY A 556 16.86 15.79 -72.06
CA GLY A 556 17.36 14.42 -71.99
C GLY A 556 18.68 14.26 -71.23
N GLY A 557 19.19 15.31 -70.58
CA GLY A 557 20.46 15.31 -69.86
C GLY A 557 20.49 14.28 -68.72
N ARG A 558 21.62 13.59 -68.55
CA ARG A 558 21.82 12.56 -67.51
C ARG A 558 23.02 12.91 -66.66
N TYR A 559 22.87 12.87 -65.33
CA TYR A 559 23.87 13.33 -64.39
C TYR A 559 24.06 12.34 -63.24
N ALA A 560 25.31 12.15 -62.82
CA ALA A 560 25.62 11.61 -61.50
C ALA A 560 25.75 12.76 -60.50
N LEU A 561 25.07 12.66 -59.37
CA LEU A 561 25.05 13.65 -58.30
C LEU A 561 25.90 13.17 -57.13
N ILE A 562 26.83 14.01 -56.69
CA ILE A 562 27.60 13.81 -55.47
C ILE A 562 27.42 15.04 -54.60
N GLY A 563 26.62 14.92 -53.54
CA GLY A 563 26.27 16.04 -52.68
C GLY A 563 26.64 15.85 -51.23
N ILE A 564 26.79 16.99 -50.57
CA ILE A 564 27.11 17.08 -49.15
C ILE A 564 26.13 18.03 -48.49
N SER A 565 25.52 17.58 -47.39
CA SER A 565 24.78 18.42 -46.46
C SER A 565 25.74 18.94 -45.38
N VAL A 566 26.07 20.22 -45.45
CA VAL A 566 26.99 20.86 -44.48
C VAL A 566 26.42 20.87 -43.05
N PRO A 567 25.11 21.18 -42.81
CA PRO A 567 24.54 21.11 -41.47
C PRO A 567 24.63 19.72 -40.83
N ASP A 568 24.43 18.66 -41.61
CA ASP A 568 24.50 17.28 -41.11
C ASP A 568 25.93 16.74 -40.98
N LEU A 569 26.90 17.41 -41.60
CA LEU A 569 28.31 17.09 -41.46
C LEU A 569 28.88 17.58 -40.11
N LEU A 570 28.31 18.63 -39.52
CA LEU A 570 28.78 19.24 -38.27
C LEU A 570 28.71 18.29 -37.05
N PRO A 571 27.62 17.52 -36.84
CA PRO A 571 27.58 16.50 -35.79
C PRO A 571 28.60 15.38 -36.00
N LEU A 572 28.85 14.97 -37.25
CA LEU A 572 29.83 13.92 -37.58
C LEU A 572 31.28 14.35 -37.34
N LEU A 573 31.56 15.65 -37.46
CA LEU A 573 32.89 16.22 -37.23
C LEU A 573 33.16 16.55 -35.75
N ARG A 574 32.12 16.71 -34.93
CA ARG A 574 32.29 16.84 -33.48
C ARG A 574 32.53 15.44 -32.92
N LYS A 575 33.76 15.18 -32.43
CA LYS A 575 34.04 14.01 -31.59
C LYS A 575 32.97 13.94 -30.49
N SER A 576 32.23 12.84 -30.44
CA SER A 576 31.30 12.53 -29.36
C SER A 576 31.99 12.74 -28.01
N PRO A 577 31.33 13.38 -27.02
CA PRO A 577 31.74 13.26 -25.62
C PRO A 577 31.64 11.80 -25.15
#